data_AF-A0A151T616-F1
#
_entry.id   AF-A0A151T616-F1
#
_cell.length_a   1.000
_cell.length_b   1.000
_cell.length_c   1.000
_cell.angle_alpha   90.00
_cell.angle_beta   90.00
_cell.angle_gamma   90.00
#
_symmetry.space_group_name_H-M   'P 1'
#
loop_
_entity.id
_entity.type
_entity.pdbx_description
1 polymer ?
#
loop_
_entity_poly.entity_id
_entity_poly.type
_entity_poly.pdbx_seq_one_letter_code
_entity_poly.pdbx_strand_id
1 'polypeptide(L)'
;MLLGFIVSQKGIEVDPNKVRAILEMPPPSIEREVRDFLGRLNYIARFISQLTATCEPIFKLLRKNQSMKRNDDCQAAFDRIK
;
A
#
# COMPACT_ATOMS: atom_id res chain seq x y z
N MET A 1 -0.38 22.13 6.38
CA MET A 1 0.18 20.80 6.03
C MET A 1 1.45 20.60 6.84
N LEU A 2 1.63 19.44 7.48
CA LEU A 2 2.83 19.10 8.25
C LEU A 2 3.32 17.72 7.81
N LEU A 3 4.57 17.61 7.34
CA LEU A 3 5.13 16.36 6.80
C LEU A 3 4.23 15.72 5.70
N GLY A 4 3.56 16.57 4.90
CA GLY A 4 2.60 16.16 3.87
C GLY A 4 1.20 15.82 4.39
N PHE A 5 0.95 15.80 5.70
CA PHE A 5 -0.37 15.52 6.26
C PHE A 5 -1.18 16.80 6.41
N ILE A 6 -2.50 16.69 6.26
CA ILE A 6 -3.42 17.77 6.55
C ILE A 6 -3.63 17.81 8.06
N VAL A 7 -3.55 19.00 8.66
CA VAL A 7 -3.74 19.20 10.10
C VAL A 7 -4.87 20.19 10.28
N SER A 8 -5.91 19.77 10.99
CA SER A 8 -7.12 20.56 11.25
C SER A 8 -7.49 20.49 12.73
N GLN A 9 -8.53 21.22 13.15
CA GLN A 9 -9.09 21.08 14.51
C GLN A 9 -9.64 19.67 14.78
N LYS A 10 -9.91 18.87 13.72
CA LYS A 10 -10.37 17.49 13.82
C LYS A 10 -9.21 16.49 13.97
N GLY A 11 -7.95 16.94 13.86
CA GLY A 11 -6.76 16.12 14.00
C GLY A 11 -5.92 16.04 12.71
N ILE A 12 -5.26 14.90 12.52
CA ILE A 12 -4.42 14.63 11.34
C ILE A 12 -5.27 13.89 10.30
N GLU A 13 -5.32 14.46 9.11
CA GLU A 13 -6.04 13.92 7.96
C GLU A 13 -5.04 13.55 6.84
N VAL A 14 -5.41 12.55 6.04
CA VAL A 14 -4.62 12.14 4.88
C VAL A 14 -4.89 13.10 3.71
N ASP A 15 -3.85 13.47 2.98
CA ASP A 15 -4.01 14.22 1.73
C ASP A 15 -4.74 13.35 0.68
N PRO A 16 -5.92 13.77 0.17
CA PRO A 16 -6.65 13.02 -0.85
C PRO A 16 -5.83 12.69 -2.10
N ASN A 17 -4.84 13.52 -2.45
CA ASN A 17 -3.94 13.24 -3.57
C ASN A 17 -3.05 12.02 -3.32
N LYS A 18 -2.65 11.77 -2.07
CA LYS A 18 -1.84 10.60 -1.69
C LYS A 18 -2.68 9.33 -1.75
N VAL A 19 -3.94 9.40 -1.34
CA VAL A 19 -4.90 8.29 -1.46
C VAL A 19 -5.15 7.99 -2.94
N ARG A 20 -5.48 9.01 -3.74
CA ARG A 20 -5.73 8.87 -5.18
C ARG A 20 -4.55 8.22 -5.90
N ALA A 21 -3.33 8.63 -5.59
CA ALA A 21 -2.13 8.04 -6.19
C ALA A 21 -1.99 6.53 -5.91
N ILE A 22 -2.48 6.02 -4.77
CA ILE A 22 -2.47 4.58 -4.45
C ILE A 22 -3.60 3.86 -5.21
N LEU A 23 -4.80 4.46 -5.26
CA LEU A 23 -5.95 3.91 -5.98
C LEU A 23 -5.69 3.77 -7.49
N GLU A 24 -4.95 4.71 -8.07
CA GLU A 24 -4.63 4.75 -9.50
C GLU A 24 -3.43 3.86 -9.90
N MET A 25 -2.64 3.35 -8.95
CA MET A 25 -1.48 2.51 -9.28
C MET A 25 -1.90 1.21 -9.98
N PRO A 26 -1.27 0.82 -11.08
CA PRO A 26 -1.51 -0.51 -11.63
C PRO A 26 -1.07 -1.58 -10.63
N PRO A 27 -1.70 -2.76 -10.64
CA PRO A 27 -1.22 -3.89 -9.86
C PRO A 27 0.26 -4.20 -10.15
N PRO A 28 1.12 -4.30 -9.13
CA PRO A 28 2.57 -4.44 -9.32
C PRO A 28 2.90 -5.76 -10.01
N SER A 29 3.83 -5.71 -10.96
CA SER A 29 4.28 -6.82 -11.79
C SER A 29 5.72 -7.25 -11.49
N ILE A 30 6.53 -6.33 -10.95
CA ILE A 30 7.93 -6.59 -10.55
C ILE A 30 8.21 -6.19 -9.10
N GLU A 31 9.26 -6.76 -8.52
CA GLU A 31 9.63 -6.59 -7.10
C GLU A 31 9.84 -5.11 -6.73
N ARG A 32 10.38 -4.32 -7.67
CA ARG A 32 10.53 -2.86 -7.52
C ARG A 32 9.19 -2.16 -7.35
N GLU A 33 8.17 -2.54 -8.11
CA GLU A 33 6.83 -1.95 -8.04
C GLU A 33 6.12 -2.35 -6.75
N VAL A 34 6.33 -3.58 -6.27
CA VAL A 34 5.83 -4.03 -4.96
C VAL A 34 6.42 -3.16 -3.85
N ARG A 35 7.74 -2.88 -3.89
CA ARG A 35 8.37 -1.98 -2.91
C ARG A 35 7.85 -0.55 -2.99
N ASP A 36 7.65 -0.01 -4.20
CA ASP A 36 7.11 1.34 -4.37
C ASP A 36 5.69 1.44 -3.80
N PHE A 37 4.84 0.45 -4.08
CA PHE A 37 3.49 0.36 -3.53
C PHE A 37 3.49 0.31 -2.00
N LEU A 38 4.30 -0.56 -1.39
CA LEU A 38 4.41 -0.65 0.06
C LEU A 38 4.98 0.62 0.69
N GLY A 39 5.92 1.30 0.02
CA GLY A 39 6.45 2.58 0.46
C GLY A 39 5.37 3.68 0.51
N ARG A 40 4.51 3.73 -0.51
CA ARG A 40 3.37 4.66 -0.55
C ARG A 40 2.32 4.31 0.49
N LEU A 41 2.02 3.03 0.69
CA LEU A 41 1.10 2.59 1.75
C LEU A 41 1.58 2.96 3.13
N ASN A 42 2.88 2.87 3.39
CA ASN A 42 3.45 3.22 4.70
C ASN A 42 3.12 4.67 5.11
N TYR A 43 2.96 5.57 4.13
CA TYR A 43 2.56 6.95 4.36
C TYR A 43 1.15 7.06 4.99
N ILE A 44 0.23 6.20 4.57
CA ILE A 44 -1.18 6.21 5.00
C ILE A 44 -1.51 5.07 5.97
N ALA A 45 -0.52 4.26 6.37
CA ALA A 45 -0.72 3.03 7.12
C ALA A 45 -1.51 3.22 8.42
N ARG A 46 -1.30 4.34 9.12
CA ARG A 46 -2.04 4.67 10.36
C ARG A 46 -3.54 4.87 10.17
N PHE A 47 -4.01 5.03 8.94
CA PHE A 47 -5.42 5.21 8.60
C PHE A 47 -6.08 3.94 8.07
N ILE A 48 -5.31 2.87 7.81
CA ILE A 48 -5.82 1.60 7.28
C ILE A 48 -5.81 0.55 8.39
N SER A 49 -7.00 0.14 8.83
CA SER A 49 -7.15 -0.95 9.79
C SER A 49 -6.67 -2.27 9.17
N GLN A 50 -6.00 -3.10 9.97
CA GLN A 50 -5.52 -4.44 9.56
C GLN A 50 -4.60 -4.44 8.32
N LEU A 51 -3.89 -3.34 8.03
CA LEU A 51 -3.02 -3.25 6.86
C LEU A 51 -1.96 -4.36 6.83
N THR A 52 -1.30 -4.65 7.95
CA THR A 52 -0.26 -5.68 8.02
C THR A 52 -0.78 -7.07 7.63
N ALA A 53 -1.97 -7.44 8.11
CA ALA A 53 -2.62 -8.70 7.78
C ALA A 53 -3.04 -8.73 6.30
N THR A 54 -3.60 -7.62 5.81
CA THR A 54 -4.02 -7.49 4.41
C THR A 54 -2.83 -7.56 3.45
N CYS A 55 -1.68 -6.97 3.80
CA CYS A 55 -0.46 -6.98 3.00
C CYS A 55 0.35 -8.28 3.12
N GLU A 56 -0.04 -9.25 3.96
CA GLU A 56 0.74 -10.48 4.16
C GLU A 56 1.06 -11.23 2.84
N PRO A 57 0.11 -11.41 1.90
CA PRO A 57 0.40 -12.02 0.61
C PRO A 57 1.41 -11.20 -0.21
N ILE A 58 1.30 -9.87 -0.16
CA ILE A 58 2.17 -8.94 -0.89
C ILE A 58 3.60 -9.00 -0.32
N PHE A 59 3.77 -9.08 1.00
CA PHE A 59 5.09 -9.23 1.62
C PHE A 59 5.78 -10.55 1.25
N LYS A 60 5.03 -11.62 0.99
CA LYS A 60 5.59 -12.89 0.52
C LYS A 60 6.31 -12.73 -0.82
N LEU A 61 5.83 -11.84 -1.71
CA LEU A 61 6.50 -11.55 -2.99
C LEU A 61 7.91 -10.97 -2.84
N LEU A 62 8.28 -10.44 -1.66
CA LEU A 62 9.60 -9.87 -1.38
C LEU A 62 10.57 -10.86 -0.71
N ARG A 63 10.15 -12.11 -0.46
CA ARG A 63 11.02 -13.12 0.16
C ARG A 63 12.11 -13.56 -0.81
N LYS A 64 13.34 -13.67 -0.30
CA LYS A 64 14.50 -14.16 -1.07
C LYS A 64 14.21 -15.56 -1.63
N ASN A 65 14.68 -15.81 -2.85
CA ASN A 65 14.57 -17.09 -3.57
C ASN A 65 13.13 -17.52 -3.92
N GLN A 66 12.15 -16.62 -3.83
CA GLN A 66 10.80 -16.88 -4.31
C GLN A 66 10.66 -16.41 -5.75
N SER A 67 10.15 -17.28 -6.63
CA SER A 67 9.73 -16.83 -7.96
C SER A 67 8.57 -15.86 -7.78
N MET A 68 8.69 -14.66 -8.35
CA MET A 68 7.64 -13.65 -8.32
C MET A 68 6.48 -14.09 -9.22
N LYS A 69 5.68 -15.04 -8.73
CA LYS A 69 4.40 -15.41 -9.33
C LYS A 69 3.32 -14.64 -8.59
N ARG A 70 2.63 -13.74 -9.30
CA ARG A 70 1.33 -13.26 -8.83
C ARG A 70 0.41 -14.46 -8.75
N ASN A 71 -0.09 -14.71 -7.56
CA ASN A 71 -1.19 -15.63 -7.31
C ASN A 71 -2.45 -14.82 -6.98
N ASP A 72 -3.59 -15.50 -6.96
CA ASP A 72 -4.89 -14.87 -6.70
C ASP A 72 -4.93 -14.19 -5.32
N ASP A 73 -4.21 -14.73 -4.32
CA ASP A 73 -4.10 -14.13 -2.99
C ASP A 73 -3.42 -12.75 -3.03
N CYS A 74 -2.36 -12.58 -3.82
CA CYS A 74 -1.69 -11.29 -3.98
C CYS A 74 -2.57 -10.27 -4.70
N GLN A 75 -3.34 -10.73 -5.69
CA GLN A 75 -4.29 -9.88 -6.39
C GLN A 75 -5.42 -9.43 -5.47
N ALA A 76 -6.02 -10.35 -4.74
CA ALA A 76 -7.08 -10.07 -3.78
C ALA A 76 -6.60 -9.12 -2.66
N ALA A 77 -5.37 -9.31 -2.17
CA ALA A 77 -4.75 -8.40 -1.21
C ALA A 77 -4.57 -6.99 -1.78
N PHE A 78 -4.11 -6.87 -3.03
CA PHE A 78 -3.94 -5.58 -3.69
C PHE A 78 -5.29 -4.86 -3.89
N ASP A 79 -6.30 -5.59 -4.35
CA ASP A 79 -7.64 -5.04 -4.59
C ASP A 79 -8.38 -4.66 -3.30
N ARG A 80 -8.08 -5.33 -2.18
CA ARG A 80 -8.65 -5.00 -0.87
C ARG A 80 -8.05 -3.74 -0.24
N ILE A 81 -6.83 -3.38 -0.62
CA ILE A 81 -6.17 -2.17 -0.13
C ILE A 81 -6.64 -0.93 -0.89
N LYS A 82 -7.03 -1.11 -2.15
CA LYS A 82 -7.71 -0.10 -2.94
C LYS A 82 -9.18 0.03 -2.55
#